data_AF-A0A353RB33-F1
#
_entry.id   AF-A0A353RB33-F1
#
_cell.length_a   1.000
_cell.length_b   1.000
_cell.length_c   1.000
_cell.angle_alpha   90.00
_cell.angle_beta   90.00
_cell.angle_gamma   90.00
#
_symmetry.space_group_name_H-M   'P 1'
#
loop_
_entity.id
_entity.type
_entity.pdbx_description
1 polymer ?
#
loop_
_entity_poly.entity_id
_entity_poly.type
_entity_poly.pdbx_seq_one_letter_code
_entity_poly.pdbx_strand_id
1 'polypeptide(L)' 'MKKIRVLLLLVLLAGLMTARNGMLATTFRQERTEEEKVHLINAQMAEMYELFGVSYRKVTGPARFLHNNTYILCDTAI' A
#
# COMPACT_ATOMS: atom_id res chain seq x y z
N MET A 1 -16.46 5.37 45.63
CA MET A 1 -15.65 4.17 45.32
C MET A 1 -16.21 3.33 44.16
N LYS A 2 -17.47 2.85 44.18
CA LYS A 2 -18.05 2.00 43.11
C LYS A 2 -18.24 2.71 41.75
N LYS A 3 -18.74 3.95 41.73
CA LYS A 3 -19.07 4.68 40.49
C LYS A 3 -17.84 5.08 39.65
N ILE A 4 -16.73 5.42 40.31
CA ILE A 4 -15.45 5.77 39.67
C ILE A 4 -14.81 4.54 38.99
N ARG A 5 -14.91 3.36 39.62
CA ARG A 5 -14.41 2.11 39.02
C ARG A 5 -15.19 1.71 37.76
N VAL A 6 -16.51 1.96 37.75
CA VAL A 6 -17.35 1.70 36.56
C VAL A 6 -17.06 2.69 35.43
N LEU A 7 -16.83 3.97 35.76
CA LEU A 7 -16.45 4.98 34.78
C LEU A 7 -15.08 4.67 34.13
N LEU A 8 -14.10 4.25 34.93
CA LEU A 8 -12.78 3.83 34.45
C LEU A 8 -12.86 2.60 33.53
N LEU A 9 -13.72 1.64 33.86
CA LEU A 9 -13.96 0.45 33.01
C LEU A 9 -14.58 0.83 31.66
N LEU A 10 -15.51 1.78 31.62
CA LEU A 10 -16.14 2.25 30.38
C LEU A 10 -15.16 2.99 29.46
N VAL A 11 -14.26 3.81 30.02
CA VAL A 11 -13.22 4.52 29.25
C VAL A 11 -12.19 3.53 28.66
N LEU A 12 -11.82 2.50 29.42
CA LEU A 12 -10.94 1.43 28.94
C LEU A 12 -11.57 0.61 27.80
N LEU A 13 -12.88 0.30 27.87
CA LEU A 13 -13.57 -0.39 26.77
C LEU A 13 -13.68 0.47 25.50
N ALA A 14 -13.92 1.77 25.63
CA ALA A 14 -13.99 2.68 24.48
C ALA A 14 -12.63 2.85 23.79
N GLY A 15 -11.54 2.92 24.55
CA GLY A 15 -10.17 2.97 24.00
C GLY A 15 -9.75 1.67 23.29
N LEU A 16 -10.34 0.53 23.67
CA LEU A 16 -10.06 -0.77 23.03
C LEU A 16 -10.72 -0.89 21.64
N MET A 17 -11.84 -0.20 21.41
CA MET A 17 -12.57 -0.25 20.14
C MET A 17 -11.98 0.66 19.06
N THR A 18 -11.30 1.76 19.43
CA THR A 18 -10.68 2.68 18.46
C THR A 18 -9.32 2.20 17.94
N ALA A 19 -8.67 1.27 18.63
CA ALA A 19 -7.37 0.71 18.21
C ALA A 19 -7.48 -0.40 17.14
N ARG A 20 -8.67 -0.97 16.91
CA ARG A 20 -8.83 -2.16 16.07
C ARG A 20 -8.98 -1.85 14.57
N ASN A 21 -9.34 -0.63 14.19
CA ASN A 21 -9.64 -0.30 12.78
C ASN A 21 -8.41 0.17 11.97
N GLY A 22 -7.22 0.23 12.57
CA GLY A 22 -6.00 0.74 11.91
C GLY A 22 -5.20 -0.29 11.11
N MET A 23 -5.59 -1.56 11.09
CA MET A 23 -4.85 -2.61 10.41
C MET A 23 -5.84 -3.51 9.71
N LEU A 24 -5.92 -3.45 8.38
CA LEU A 24 -6.15 -4.60 7.49
C LEU A 24 -6.06 -4.13 6.02
N ALA A 25 -5.02 -3.36 5.68
CA ALA A 25 -4.49 -3.41 4.32
C ALA A 25 -3.46 -4.55 4.29
N THR A 26 -3.93 -5.79 4.36
CA THR A 26 -3.07 -6.95 4.11
C THR A 26 -2.73 -6.93 2.64
N THR A 27 -1.61 -6.29 2.28
CA THR A 27 -0.98 -6.56 1.00
C THR A 27 -0.57 -8.02 1.04
N PHE A 28 -1.33 -8.88 0.36
CA PHE A 28 -0.86 -10.22 0.03
C PHE A 28 0.40 -10.03 -0.81
N ARG A 29 1.56 -10.06 -0.14
CA ARG A 29 2.85 -10.12 -0.83
C ARG A 29 2.97 -11.56 -1.33
N GLN A 30 2.26 -11.87 -2.40
CA GLN A 30 2.50 -13.06 -3.16
C GLN A 30 3.93 -12.93 -3.70
N GLU A 31 4.78 -13.85 -3.28
CA GLU A 31 6.17 -13.89 -3.70
C GLU A 31 6.18 -14.31 -5.17
N ARG A 32 6.19 -13.29 -6.04
CA ARG A 32 6.29 -13.48 -7.49
C ARG A 32 7.69 -13.98 -7.82
N THR A 33 7.76 -14.93 -8.75
CA THR A 33 9.00 -15.38 -9.39
C THR A 33 9.69 -14.20 -10.09
N GLU A 34 11.00 -14.29 -10.37
CA GLU A 34 11.70 -13.21 -11.07
C GLU A 34 11.13 -12.98 -12.46
N GLU A 35 10.68 -14.05 -13.12
CA GLU A 35 10.05 -14.03 -14.44
C GLU A 35 8.70 -13.29 -14.44
N GLU A 36 8.02 -13.17 -13.29
CA GLU A 36 6.76 -12.44 -13.12
C GLU A 36 6.95 -10.96 -12.74
N LYS A 37 8.21 -10.54 -12.47
CA LYS A 37 8.51 -9.17 -12.07
C LYS A 37 8.70 -8.26 -13.27
N VAL A 38 8.30 -7.01 -13.09
CA VAL A 38 8.56 -5.91 -14.02
C VAL A 38 9.49 -4.95 -13.32
N HIS A 39 10.67 -4.72 -13.90
CA HIS A 39 11.71 -3.88 -13.33
C HIS A 39 11.70 -2.51 -14.00
N LEU A 40 11.58 -1.44 -13.21
CA LEU A 40 11.76 -0.09 -13.72
C LEU A 40 13.26 0.17 -13.97
N ILE A 41 13.61 0.48 -15.21
CA ILE A 41 14.99 0.80 -15.62
C ILE A 41 15.22 2.31 -15.64
N ASN A 42 14.27 3.07 -16.21
CA ASN A 42 14.34 4.52 -16.31
C ASN A 42 12.94 5.12 -16.35
N ALA A 43 12.77 6.32 -15.81
CA ALA A 43 11.59 7.16 -15.94
C ALA A 43 11.95 8.61 -15.54
N GLN A 44 11.10 9.56 -15.92
CA GLN A 44 11.21 10.93 -15.43
C GLN A 44 10.80 11.02 -13.95
N MET A 45 9.75 10.28 -13.55
CA MET A 45 9.21 10.32 -12.20
C MET A 45 8.56 8.97 -11.84
N ALA A 46 8.67 8.58 -10.56
CA ALA A 46 7.91 7.48 -9.99
C ALA A 46 7.39 7.89 -8.61
N GLU A 47 6.08 7.84 -8.42
CA GLU A 47 5.42 8.28 -7.19
C GLU A 47 4.34 7.28 -6.76
N MET A 48 4.03 7.27 -5.46
CA MET A 48 2.88 6.53 -4.95
C MET A 48 1.62 7.36 -5.18
N TYR A 49 0.60 6.74 -5.74
CA TYR A 49 -0.67 7.36 -6.11
C TYR A 49 -1.82 6.52 -5.55
N GLU A 50 -2.76 7.14 -4.85
CA GLU A 50 -3.94 6.44 -4.32
C GLU A 50 -5.14 6.65 -5.26
N LEU A 51 -5.79 5.55 -5.62
CA LEU A 51 -7.02 5.56 -6.41
C LEU A 51 -8.01 4.58 -5.79
N PHE A 52 -9.18 5.09 -5.38
CA PHE A 52 -10.23 4.31 -4.71
C PHE A 52 -9.74 3.51 -3.48
N GLY A 53 -8.85 4.10 -2.67
CA GLY A 53 -8.27 3.44 -1.49
C GLY A 53 -7.21 2.38 -1.81
N VAL A 54 -6.83 2.22 -3.07
CA VAL A 54 -5.75 1.32 -3.50
C VAL A 54 -4.52 2.15 -3.86
N SER A 55 -3.37 1.75 -3.31
CA SER A 55 -2.10 2.42 -3.57
C SER A 55 -1.41 1.81 -4.78
N TYR A 56 -1.22 2.62 -5.82
CA TYR A 56 -0.51 2.30 -7.05
C TYR A 56 0.84 3.02 -7.10
N ARG A 57 1.74 2.55 -7.97
CA ARG A 57 2.93 3.31 -8.33
C ARG A 57 2.72 3.90 -9.70
N LYS A 58 2.48 5.20 -9.77
CA LYS A 58 2.42 5.92 -11.04
C LYS A 58 3.84 6.22 -11.50
N VAL A 59 4.16 5.82 -12.72
CA VAL A 59 5.45 6.09 -13.36
C VAL A 59 5.22 6.96 -14.59
N THR A 60 5.85 8.13 -14.63
CA THR A 60 5.77 9.09 -15.75
C THR A 60 7.07 9.09 -16.52
N GLY A 61 6.95 8.96 -17.84
CA GLY A 61 8.03 8.71 -18.78
C GLY A 61 8.70 9.97 -19.35
N PRO A 62 9.60 9.78 -20.32
CA PRO A 62 9.82 8.55 -21.08
C PRO A 62 10.33 7.40 -20.20
N ALA A 63 9.52 6.33 -20.07
CA ALA A 63 9.76 5.24 -19.14
C ALA A 63 10.21 3.98 -19.88
N ARG A 64 11.13 3.24 -19.24
CA ARG A 64 11.62 1.95 -19.71
C ARG A 64 11.52 0.94 -18.59
N PHE A 65 10.87 -0.18 -18.89
CA PHE A 65 10.80 -1.34 -18.01
C PHE A 65 11.45 -2.55 -18.67
N LEU A 66 11.92 -3.49 -17.85
CA LEU A 66 12.41 -4.79 -18.26
C LEU A 66 11.51 -5.87 -17.67
N HIS A 67 11.05 -6.78 -18.52
CA HIS A 67 10.29 -7.97 -18.12
C HIS A 67 10.61 -9.09 -19.11
N ASN A 68 11.04 -10.26 -18.62
CA ASN A 68 11.35 -11.42 -19.47
C ASN A 68 12.23 -11.07 -20.68
N ASN A 69 13.37 -10.41 -20.43
CA ASN A 69 14.33 -9.95 -21.45
C ASN A 69 13.75 -9.01 -22.52
N THR A 70 12.54 -8.49 -22.32
CA THR A 70 11.85 -7.59 -23.23
C THR A 70 11.75 -6.21 -22.62
N TYR A 71 12.06 -5.18 -23.42
CA TYR A 71 11.88 -3.80 -23.01
C TYR A 71 10.46 -3.34 -23.30
N ILE A 72 9.81 -2.75 -22.29
CA ILE A 72 8.53 -2.06 -22.43
C ILE A 72 8.82 -0.57 -22.36
N LEU A 73 8.43 0.16 -23.40
CA LEU A 73 8.60 1.62 -23.51
C LEU A 73 7.22 2.28 -23.47
N CYS A 74 7.05 3.28 -22.61
CA CYS A 74 5.80 4.04 -22.55
C CYS A 74 5.99 5.45 -21.98
N ASP A 75 5.01 6.30 -22.21
CA ASP A 75 4.96 7.65 -21.64
C ASP A 75 4.44 7.64 -20.19
N THR A 76 3.60 6.69 -19.80
CA THR A 76 3.08 6.55 -18.43
C THR A 76 2.66 5.11 -18.14
N ALA A 77 2.82 4.66 -16.89
CA ALA A 77 2.30 3.39 -16.36
C ALA A 77 1.66 3.60 -14.97
N ILE A 78 0.58 2.87 -14.68
CA ILE A 78 -0.18 2.89 -13.41
C ILE A 78 -0.48 1.44 -13.01
#